data_AF-A0A7Y5HIX0-F1
#
_entry.id   AF-A0A7Y5HIX0-F1
#
_cell.length_a   1.000
_cell.length_b   1.000
_cell.length_c   1.000
_cell.angle_alpha   90.00
_cell.angle_beta   90.00
_cell.angle_gamma   90.00
#
_symmetry.space_group_name_H-M   'P 1'
#
loop_
_entity.id
_entity.type
_entity.pdbx_description
1 polymer ?
#
loop_
_entity_poly.entity_id
_entity_poly.type
_entity_poly.pdbx_seq_one_letter_code
_entity_poly.pdbx_strand_id
1 'polypeptide(L)'
;EAPSAAQPERREVVVLGAHFDHLGVRGGGADPKKPPKKSSVFWGADDNASGTTAVLLVARALGRMAADGLRPRRSIVVAFFTGEEMGLLGSKHYVGSPVVPLADTAAMINLDMVGRNGTKAFEIYGNGSSPELDAWHREVLAETKLDCSYPPPALLQRSDQWSFYEAGIPVLFLHGGLHGDYHTPRDTADGLNYPKIALAARHALGILWKAANAPGRPGFRKIDMTGAGGRLGIAVDPATPEEIDSLSLEEGRGAVRVSAVFAGSMGERFFEQGDLIFSWNGFPIMADDPVGRFTSFLNMARTGDPVTIRYQRGKDRKAATVKF
;
A
#
# COMPACT_ATOMS: atom_id res chain seq x y z
N GLU A 1 -22.07 45.25 -12.24
CA GLU A 1 -21.63 44.03 -12.94
C GLU A 1 -22.00 42.83 -12.08
N ALA A 2 -22.75 41.88 -12.64
CA ALA A 2 -23.05 40.63 -11.94
C ALA A 2 -21.78 39.76 -11.92
N PRO A 3 -21.45 39.06 -10.82
CA PRO A 3 -20.33 38.14 -10.82
C PRO A 3 -20.59 37.06 -11.87
N SER A 4 -19.65 36.96 -12.83
CA SER A 4 -19.61 35.93 -13.86
C SER A 4 -19.87 34.57 -13.24
N ALA A 5 -20.90 33.86 -13.72
CA ALA A 5 -21.14 32.47 -13.38
C ALA A 5 -19.90 31.65 -13.73
N ALA A 6 -19.15 31.22 -12.70
CA ALA A 6 -18.05 30.28 -12.88
C ALA A 6 -18.62 29.03 -13.55
N GLN A 7 -18.12 28.72 -14.75
CA GLN A 7 -18.43 27.46 -15.42
C GLN A 7 -18.13 26.31 -14.45
N PRO A 8 -18.98 25.27 -14.40
CA PRO A 8 -18.74 24.19 -13.47
C PRO A 8 -17.43 23.47 -13.85
N GLU A 9 -16.54 23.28 -12.87
CA GLU A 9 -15.32 22.44 -12.90
C GLU A 9 -15.61 20.95 -13.15
N ARG A 10 -16.74 20.62 -13.80
CA ARG A 10 -17.26 19.26 -14.05
C ARG A 10 -16.32 18.36 -14.86
N ARG A 11 -15.25 18.92 -15.45
CA ARG A 11 -14.23 18.15 -16.17
C ARG A 11 -13.24 17.47 -15.23
N GLU A 12 -12.92 18.08 -14.09
CA GLU A 12 -11.98 17.49 -13.15
C GLU A 12 -12.64 16.37 -12.34
N VAL A 13 -11.85 15.34 -12.03
CA VAL A 13 -12.26 14.20 -11.22
C VAL A 13 -11.41 14.03 -9.97
N VAL A 14 -12.00 13.48 -8.91
CA VAL A 14 -11.25 12.85 -7.82
C VAL A 14 -11.49 11.36 -7.90
N VAL A 15 -10.41 10.57 -7.87
CA VAL A 15 -10.49 9.11 -7.89
C VAL A 15 -10.53 8.60 -6.45
N LEU A 16 -11.48 7.72 -6.16
CA LEU A 16 -11.54 6.93 -4.94
C LEU A 16 -11.33 5.46 -5.34
N GLY A 17 -10.32 4.81 -4.77
CA GLY A 17 -9.88 3.48 -5.21
C GLY A 17 -9.61 2.50 -4.08
N ALA A 18 -9.68 1.22 -4.45
CA ALA A 18 -9.16 0.06 -3.74
C ALA A 18 -8.95 -1.07 -4.78
N HIS A 19 -8.07 -2.04 -4.53
CA HIS A 19 -8.04 -3.24 -5.36
C HIS A 19 -9.11 -4.24 -4.92
N PHE A 20 -9.59 -4.99 -5.91
CA PHE A 20 -10.65 -5.98 -5.79
C PHE A 20 -10.12 -7.41 -5.89
N ASP A 21 -8.97 -7.60 -6.54
CA ASP A 21 -8.32 -8.90 -6.60
C ASP A 21 -7.66 -9.26 -5.27
N HIS A 22 -7.39 -10.55 -5.13
CA HIS A 22 -6.47 -11.08 -4.14
C HIS A 22 -5.77 -12.32 -4.72
N LEU A 23 -4.96 -12.98 -3.91
CA LEU A 23 -4.06 -14.08 -4.26
C LEU A 23 -4.74 -15.37 -4.76
N GLY A 24 -6.06 -15.52 -4.58
CA GLY A 24 -6.82 -16.67 -5.06
C GLY A 24 -6.42 -18.00 -4.40
N VAL A 25 -6.28 -19.07 -5.19
CA VAL A 25 -5.83 -20.37 -4.68
C VAL A 25 -4.32 -20.48 -4.85
N ARG A 26 -3.59 -20.62 -3.75
CA ARG A 26 -2.16 -20.94 -3.76
C ARG A 26 -1.93 -22.34 -3.22
N GLY A 27 -0.97 -23.06 -3.79
CA GLY A 27 -0.61 -24.40 -3.35
C GLY A 27 0.68 -24.91 -4.00
N GLY A 28 1.36 -25.80 -3.29
CA GLY A 28 2.40 -26.66 -3.84
C GLY A 28 3.77 -26.00 -4.02
N GLY A 29 4.76 -26.45 -3.23
CA GLY A 29 6.17 -26.28 -3.57
C GLY A 29 6.49 -27.00 -4.89
N ALA A 30 7.35 -26.40 -5.70
CA ALA A 30 7.78 -26.89 -7.02
C ALA A 30 8.65 -28.17 -6.99
N ASP A 31 8.67 -28.90 -5.87
CA ASP A 31 9.53 -30.07 -5.66
C ASP A 31 8.79 -31.37 -6.00
N PRO A 32 9.14 -32.06 -7.11
CA PRO A 32 8.52 -33.33 -7.48
C PRO A 32 8.82 -34.49 -6.50
N LYS A 33 9.68 -34.29 -5.49
CA LYS A 33 10.02 -35.29 -4.47
C LYS A 33 9.21 -35.17 -3.18
N LYS A 34 8.36 -34.16 -3.02
CA LYS A 34 7.52 -33.96 -1.83
C LYS A 34 6.03 -34.06 -2.21
N PRO A 35 5.17 -34.62 -1.33
CA PRO A 35 3.74 -34.61 -1.58
C PRO A 35 3.27 -33.16 -1.74
N PRO A 36 2.38 -32.86 -2.70
CA PRO A 36 1.87 -31.51 -2.89
C PRO A 36 1.26 -31.03 -1.57
N LYS A 37 1.76 -29.90 -1.05
CA LYS A 37 1.07 -29.22 0.06
C LYS A 37 -0.36 -28.96 -0.38
N LYS A 38 -1.33 -29.18 0.52
CA LYS A 38 -2.74 -28.85 0.25
C LYS A 38 -2.81 -27.39 -0.22
N SER A 39 -3.41 -27.18 -1.39
CA SER A 39 -3.76 -25.84 -1.84
C SER A 39 -4.71 -25.20 -0.83
N SER A 40 -4.45 -23.94 -0.52
CA SER A 40 -5.30 -23.14 0.35
C SER A 40 -5.87 -21.97 -0.44
N VAL A 41 -7.11 -21.63 -0.12
CA VAL A 41 -7.72 -20.38 -0.61
C VAL A 41 -7.18 -19.25 0.26
N PHE A 42 -6.67 -18.21 -0.39
CA PHE A 42 -6.33 -16.94 0.23
C PHE A 42 -7.54 -16.05 0.02
N TRP A 43 -8.23 -15.73 1.11
CA TRP A 43 -9.56 -15.12 1.06
C TRP A 43 -9.53 -13.60 0.91
N GLY A 44 -8.46 -12.94 1.37
CA GLY A 44 -8.28 -11.50 1.21
C GLY A 44 -9.34 -10.66 1.91
N ALA A 45 -9.79 -11.11 3.08
CA ALA A 45 -10.87 -10.45 3.80
C ALA A 45 -10.49 -9.04 4.22
N ASP A 46 -9.28 -8.85 4.75
CA ASP A 46 -8.73 -7.52 4.96
C ASP A 46 -8.12 -6.98 3.67
N ASP A 47 -7.38 -7.83 2.95
CA ASP A 47 -6.59 -7.50 1.76
C ASP A 47 -7.20 -8.04 0.45
N ASN A 48 -8.04 -7.31 -0.28
CA ASN A 48 -8.54 -5.98 0.04
C ASN A 48 -10.06 -5.88 -0.07
N ALA A 49 -10.76 -6.94 0.36
CA ALA A 49 -12.21 -6.91 0.48
C ALA A 49 -12.67 -5.82 1.48
N SER A 50 -11.88 -5.50 2.51
CA SER A 50 -12.17 -4.43 3.45
C SER A 50 -12.14 -3.04 2.81
N GLY A 51 -11.12 -2.70 2.02
CA GLY A 51 -11.00 -1.42 1.31
C GLY A 51 -12.03 -1.30 0.20
N THR A 52 -12.23 -2.36 -0.59
CA THR A 52 -13.33 -2.46 -1.56
C THR A 52 -14.68 -2.17 -0.90
N THR A 53 -14.94 -2.78 0.27
CA THR A 53 -16.19 -2.54 1.02
C THR A 53 -16.30 -1.09 1.49
N ALA A 54 -15.21 -0.50 1.98
CA ALA A 54 -15.19 0.91 2.40
C ALA A 54 -15.48 1.85 1.21
N VAL A 55 -14.88 1.61 0.04
CA VAL A 55 -15.14 2.36 -1.20
C VAL A 55 -16.61 2.23 -1.63
N LEU A 56 -17.19 1.03 -1.57
CA LEU A 56 -18.61 0.80 -1.84
C LEU A 56 -19.53 1.54 -0.84
N LEU A 57 -19.17 1.62 0.44
CA LEU A 57 -19.91 2.39 1.44
C LEU A 57 -19.89 3.89 1.12
N VAL A 58 -18.74 4.43 0.68
CA VAL A 58 -18.63 5.82 0.24
C VAL A 58 -19.49 6.07 -1.00
N ALA A 59 -19.42 5.20 -2.00
CA ALA A 59 -20.25 5.30 -3.21
C ALA A 59 -21.75 5.28 -2.88
N ARG A 60 -22.18 4.41 -1.94
CA ARG A 60 -23.56 4.37 -1.44
C ARG A 60 -23.97 5.66 -0.75
N ALA A 61 -23.09 6.25 0.08
CA ALA A 61 -23.35 7.52 0.74
C ALA A 61 -23.49 8.67 -0.26
N LEU A 62 -22.59 8.76 -1.24
CA LEU A 62 -22.65 9.73 -2.33
C LEU A 62 -23.94 9.61 -3.14
N GLY A 63 -24.38 8.37 -3.44
CA GLY A 63 -25.65 8.13 -4.13
C GLY A 63 -26.86 8.66 -3.35
N ARG A 64 -26.87 8.49 -2.02
CA ARG A 64 -27.93 9.05 -1.15
C ARG A 64 -27.89 10.57 -1.12
N MET A 65 -26.73 11.16 -0.90
CA MET A 65 -26.53 12.61 -0.93
C MET A 65 -26.99 13.21 -2.26
N ALA A 66 -26.66 12.57 -3.39
CA ALA A 66 -27.07 13.01 -4.72
C ALA A 66 -28.58 12.93 -4.95
N ALA A 67 -29.27 11.96 -4.34
CA ALA A 67 -30.73 11.87 -4.35
C ALA A 67 -31.37 13.01 -3.55
N ASP A 68 -30.70 13.48 -2.50
CA ASP A 68 -31.08 14.64 -1.69
C ASP A 68 -30.62 15.99 -2.31
N GLY A 69 -30.09 15.97 -3.55
CA GLY A 69 -29.65 17.16 -4.28
C GLY A 69 -28.23 17.64 -3.93
N LEU A 70 -27.53 16.97 -3.01
CA LEU A 70 -26.15 17.28 -2.64
C LEU A 70 -25.17 16.59 -3.60
N ARG A 71 -24.60 17.35 -4.52
CA ARG A 71 -23.60 16.86 -5.47
C ARG A 71 -22.29 17.64 -5.34
N PRO A 72 -21.13 16.97 -5.45
CA PRO A 72 -19.84 17.64 -5.46
C PRO A 72 -19.66 18.49 -6.73
N ARG A 73 -18.73 19.46 -6.69
CA ARG A 73 -18.37 20.30 -7.85
C ARG A 73 -17.63 19.50 -8.94
N ARG A 74 -16.65 18.67 -8.52
CA ARG A 74 -15.92 17.73 -9.37
C ARG A 74 -16.66 16.40 -9.47
N SER A 75 -16.45 15.69 -10.59
CA SER A 75 -16.94 14.32 -10.72
C SER A 75 -16.11 13.37 -9.84
N ILE A 76 -16.70 12.25 -9.41
CA ILE A 76 -15.99 11.24 -8.61
C ILE A 76 -15.90 9.97 -9.45
N VAL A 77 -14.68 9.46 -9.61
CA VAL A 77 -14.43 8.14 -10.21
C VAL A 77 -14.26 7.15 -9.07
N VAL A 78 -15.12 6.13 -9.03
CA VAL A 78 -14.98 5.00 -8.09
C VAL A 78 -14.31 3.87 -8.85
N ALA A 79 -13.12 3.49 -8.41
CA ALA A 79 -12.27 2.50 -9.08
C ALA A 79 -12.06 1.27 -8.20
N PHE A 80 -12.26 0.10 -8.80
CA PHE A 80 -11.92 -1.20 -8.22
C PHE A 80 -10.84 -1.83 -9.09
N PHE A 81 -9.58 -1.76 -8.66
CA PHE A 81 -8.45 -2.23 -9.44
C PHE A 81 -8.32 -3.75 -9.39
N THR A 82 -7.61 -4.33 -10.34
CA THR A 82 -7.30 -5.75 -10.36
C THR A 82 -5.82 -5.97 -10.70
N GLY A 83 -5.25 -7.09 -10.30
CA GLY A 83 -3.84 -7.39 -10.48
C GLY A 83 -2.93 -6.49 -9.64
N GLU A 84 -3.42 -5.95 -8.52
CA GLU A 84 -2.59 -5.21 -7.55
C GLU A 84 -1.48 -6.12 -7.02
N GLU A 85 -1.88 -7.31 -6.60
CA GLU A 85 -1.05 -8.35 -6.00
C GLU A 85 0.01 -8.92 -6.94
N MET A 86 -0.18 -8.67 -8.24
CA MET A 86 0.72 -9.05 -9.32
C MET A 86 1.64 -7.90 -9.76
N GLY A 87 1.69 -6.81 -8.99
CA GLY A 87 2.54 -5.66 -9.23
C GLY A 87 1.81 -4.45 -9.81
N LEU A 88 0.64 -4.12 -9.25
CA LEU A 88 -0.17 -2.92 -9.58
C LEU A 88 -0.66 -2.89 -11.03
N LEU A 89 -0.93 -4.04 -11.64
CA LEU A 89 -1.19 -4.15 -13.07
C LEU A 89 -2.40 -3.30 -13.51
N GLY A 90 -3.49 -3.35 -12.74
CA GLY A 90 -4.72 -2.61 -13.04
C GLY A 90 -4.58 -1.11 -12.91
N SER A 91 -3.99 -0.61 -11.81
CA SER A 91 -3.79 0.83 -11.64
C SER A 91 -2.75 1.40 -12.60
N LYS A 92 -1.66 0.66 -12.90
CA LYS A 92 -0.71 1.03 -13.96
C LYS A 92 -1.38 1.11 -15.32
N HIS A 93 -2.23 0.13 -15.65
CA HIS A 93 -3.00 0.16 -16.89
C HIS A 93 -3.94 1.37 -16.94
N TYR A 94 -4.70 1.63 -15.86
CA TYR A 94 -5.59 2.79 -15.80
C TYR A 94 -4.82 4.09 -16.02
N VAL A 95 -3.69 4.31 -15.33
CA VAL A 95 -2.88 5.53 -15.49
C VAL A 95 -2.32 5.64 -16.91
N GLY A 96 -1.88 4.53 -17.53
CA GLY A 96 -1.39 4.52 -18.91
C GLY A 96 -2.47 4.65 -19.98
N SER A 97 -3.74 4.37 -19.65
CA SER A 97 -4.88 4.40 -20.59
C SER A 97 -6.16 4.80 -19.85
N PRO A 98 -6.26 6.05 -19.36
CA PRO A 98 -7.26 6.41 -18.39
C PRO A 98 -8.61 6.71 -19.06
N VAL A 99 -9.71 6.34 -18.40
CA VAL A 99 -11.07 6.66 -18.85
C VAL A 99 -11.32 8.17 -18.81
N VAL A 100 -10.73 8.86 -17.83
CA VAL A 100 -10.70 10.32 -17.72
C VAL A 100 -9.25 10.77 -17.84
N PRO A 101 -8.89 11.72 -18.72
CA PRO A 101 -7.51 12.15 -18.88
C PRO A 101 -6.83 12.45 -17.53
N LEU A 102 -5.58 11.99 -17.34
CA LEU A 102 -4.84 12.27 -16.10
C LEU A 102 -4.68 13.77 -15.83
N ALA A 103 -4.60 14.56 -16.90
CA ALA A 103 -4.60 16.03 -16.82
C ALA A 103 -5.85 16.59 -16.14
N ASP A 104 -6.96 15.85 -16.12
CA ASP A 104 -8.21 16.21 -15.44
C ASP A 104 -8.39 15.48 -14.09
N THR A 105 -7.42 14.64 -13.67
CA THR A 105 -7.47 13.95 -12.37
C THR A 105 -6.88 14.82 -11.27
N ALA A 106 -7.71 15.37 -10.39
CA ALA A 106 -7.30 16.30 -9.35
C ALA A 106 -6.52 15.62 -8.21
N ALA A 107 -6.97 14.44 -7.76
CA ALA A 107 -6.33 13.66 -6.71
C ALA A 107 -6.81 12.21 -6.76
N MET A 108 -6.09 11.32 -6.08
CA MET A 108 -6.50 9.93 -5.85
C MET A 108 -6.44 9.58 -4.35
N ILE A 109 -7.53 9.01 -3.84
CA ILE A 109 -7.64 8.52 -2.47
C ILE A 109 -7.73 6.99 -2.52
N ASN A 110 -6.77 6.29 -1.94
CA ASN A 110 -6.73 4.83 -1.90
C ASN A 110 -7.08 4.28 -0.52
N LEU A 111 -7.74 3.13 -0.48
CA LEU A 111 -8.01 2.38 0.74
C LEU A 111 -7.52 0.93 0.59
N ASP A 112 -6.78 0.46 1.58
CA ASP A 112 -6.23 -0.90 1.58
C ASP A 112 -6.13 -1.49 2.99
N MET A 113 -6.58 -2.72 3.19
CA MET A 113 -6.51 -3.41 4.48
C MET A 113 -7.00 -2.54 5.65
N VAL A 114 -8.24 -2.03 5.56
CA VAL A 114 -8.81 -1.06 6.52
C VAL A 114 -9.70 -1.72 7.58
N GLY A 115 -9.79 -3.04 7.59
CA GLY A 115 -10.57 -3.84 8.52
C GLY A 115 -9.77 -4.45 9.66
N ARG A 116 -8.44 -4.53 9.58
CA ARG A 116 -7.57 -4.99 10.67
C ARG A 116 -6.47 -3.98 10.96
N ASN A 117 -5.75 -4.27 12.03
CA ASN A 117 -4.74 -3.41 12.61
C ASN A 117 -3.42 -4.18 12.62
N GLY A 118 -2.38 -3.62 12.01
CA GLY A 118 -1.01 -4.03 12.29
C GLY A 118 -0.53 -3.50 13.64
N THR A 119 -0.74 -2.20 13.88
CA THR A 119 -0.54 -1.54 15.18
C THR A 119 -1.89 -0.99 15.71
N LYS A 120 -1.91 -0.02 16.65
CA LYS A 120 -3.18 0.53 17.17
C LYS A 120 -3.86 1.52 16.21
N ALA A 121 -3.12 2.15 15.30
CA ALA A 121 -3.56 3.27 14.48
C ALA A 121 -3.66 2.89 13.00
N PHE A 122 -4.43 3.65 12.21
CA PHE A 122 -4.31 3.62 10.75
C PHE A 122 -2.96 4.21 10.32
N GLU A 123 -2.45 3.77 9.20
CA GLU A 123 -1.27 4.29 8.55
C GLU A 123 -1.68 5.17 7.37
N ILE A 124 -1.20 6.41 7.36
CA ILE A 124 -1.48 7.39 6.31
C ILE A 124 -0.24 7.56 5.46
N TYR A 125 -0.35 7.20 4.19
CA TYR A 125 0.68 7.38 3.19
C TYR A 125 0.31 8.49 2.22
N GLY A 126 1.31 9.05 1.55
CA GLY A 126 1.12 10.13 0.58
C GLY A 126 0.98 11.50 1.22
N ASN A 127 1.09 11.59 2.55
CA ASN A 127 1.23 12.87 3.24
C ASN A 127 2.44 13.62 2.67
N GLY A 128 2.28 14.91 2.39
CA GLY A 128 3.27 15.71 1.69
C GLY A 128 3.18 15.65 0.15
N SER A 129 2.32 14.81 -0.43
CA SER A 129 2.06 14.83 -1.89
C SER A 129 1.28 16.07 -2.34
N SER A 130 0.54 16.69 -1.41
CA SER A 130 -0.16 17.97 -1.60
C SER A 130 -0.43 18.63 -0.23
N PRO A 131 -0.07 19.90 -0.04
CA PRO A 131 -0.43 20.65 1.18
C PRO A 131 -1.92 20.76 1.41
N GLU A 132 -2.71 20.83 0.33
CA GLU A 132 -4.16 20.91 0.40
C GLU A 132 -4.76 19.58 0.88
N LEU A 133 -4.32 18.44 0.34
CA LEU A 133 -4.73 17.12 0.84
C LEU A 133 -4.34 16.94 2.31
N ASP A 134 -3.13 17.33 2.71
CA ASP A 134 -2.68 17.26 4.10
C ASP A 134 -3.54 18.13 5.04
N ALA A 135 -3.94 19.32 4.59
CA ALA A 135 -4.82 20.20 5.35
C ALA A 135 -6.22 19.59 5.51
N TRP A 136 -6.81 19.10 4.41
CA TRP A 136 -8.13 18.46 4.45
C TRP A 136 -8.13 17.20 5.30
N HIS A 137 -7.08 16.38 5.21
CA HIS A 137 -6.91 15.22 6.07
C HIS A 137 -6.92 15.61 7.55
N ARG A 138 -6.16 16.63 7.95
CA ARG A 138 -6.12 17.12 9.35
C ARG A 138 -7.48 17.65 9.83
N GLU A 139 -8.21 18.35 8.98
CA GLU A 139 -9.58 18.80 9.31
C GLU A 139 -10.51 17.61 9.54
N VAL A 140 -10.47 16.61 8.66
CA VAL A 140 -11.31 15.40 8.77
C VAL A 140 -10.88 14.52 9.95
N LEU A 141 -9.60 14.49 10.30
CA LEU A 141 -9.11 13.83 11.53
C LEU A 141 -9.78 14.44 12.78
N ALA A 142 -9.91 15.77 12.85
CA ALA A 142 -10.57 16.43 13.98
C ALA A 142 -12.06 16.06 14.11
N GLU A 143 -12.74 15.81 12.99
CA GLU A 143 -14.14 15.39 12.95
C GLU A 143 -14.31 13.89 13.28
N THR A 144 -13.51 13.05 12.64
CA THR A 144 -13.64 11.59 12.73
C THR A 144 -12.97 10.99 13.95
N LYS A 145 -12.01 11.71 14.57
CA LYS A 145 -11.17 11.23 15.68
C LYS A 145 -10.47 9.91 15.35
N LEU A 146 -10.18 9.70 14.07
CA LEU A 146 -9.44 8.54 13.60
C LEU A 146 -8.01 8.64 14.13
N ASP A 147 -7.54 7.60 14.81
CA ASP A 147 -6.15 7.51 15.27
C ASP A 147 -5.25 7.06 14.12
N CYS A 148 -4.19 7.82 13.84
CA CYS A 148 -3.31 7.56 12.72
C CYS A 148 -1.83 7.81 13.01
N SER A 149 -0.97 7.07 12.32
CA SER A 149 0.46 7.31 12.20
C SER A 149 0.83 7.65 10.75
N TYR A 150 2.04 8.19 10.57
CA TYR A 150 2.60 8.51 9.27
C TYR A 150 3.88 7.69 9.09
N PRO A 151 3.82 6.55 8.39
CA PRO A 151 5.00 5.73 8.17
C PRO A 151 6.05 6.43 7.30
N PRO A 152 7.27 5.89 7.21
CA PRO A 152 8.30 6.45 6.35
C PRO A 152 7.81 6.60 4.89
N PRO A 153 8.08 7.75 4.23
CA PRO A 153 7.59 8.03 2.87
C PRO A 153 7.86 6.93 1.83
N ALA A 154 9.00 6.26 1.99
CA ALA A 154 9.43 5.05 1.30
C ALA A 154 8.33 4.01 1.06
N LEU A 155 7.44 3.85 2.02
CA LEU A 155 6.41 2.83 2.00
C LEU A 155 5.20 3.24 1.13
N LEU A 156 5.22 4.42 0.52
CA LEU A 156 4.16 4.89 -0.39
C LEU A 156 3.97 3.98 -1.62
N GLN A 157 5.01 3.26 -2.06
CA GLN A 157 4.98 2.44 -3.28
C GLN A 157 4.32 1.06 -3.13
N ARG A 158 3.43 0.90 -2.14
CA ARG A 158 2.92 -0.41 -1.68
C ARG A 158 1.52 -0.79 -2.15
N SER A 159 0.80 0.11 -2.83
CA SER A 159 -0.55 -0.16 -3.34
C SER A 159 -0.87 0.78 -4.50
N ASP A 160 -2.09 0.73 -5.04
CA ASP A 160 -2.51 1.35 -6.30
C ASP A 160 -2.29 2.86 -6.40
N GLN A 161 -2.27 3.59 -5.27
CA GLN A 161 -1.95 5.02 -5.26
C GLN A 161 -0.60 5.32 -5.91
N TRP A 162 0.34 4.38 -5.86
CA TRP A 162 1.69 4.57 -6.38
C TRP A 162 1.67 4.88 -7.88
N SER A 163 0.86 4.17 -8.65
CA SER A 163 0.67 4.38 -10.08
C SER A 163 0.25 5.83 -10.39
N PHE A 164 -0.62 6.41 -9.56
CA PHE A 164 -1.08 7.80 -9.70
C PHE A 164 -0.02 8.81 -9.25
N TYR A 165 0.67 8.52 -8.14
CA TYR A 165 1.75 9.36 -7.63
C TYR A 165 2.91 9.48 -8.62
N GLU A 166 3.32 8.37 -9.26
CA GLU A 166 4.35 8.39 -10.31
C GLU A 166 3.96 9.23 -11.52
N ALA A 167 2.64 9.33 -11.80
CA ALA A 167 2.10 10.17 -12.85
C ALA A 167 1.90 11.65 -12.44
N GLY A 168 2.38 12.06 -11.25
CA GLY A 168 2.29 13.43 -10.77
C GLY A 168 0.92 13.83 -10.24
N ILE A 169 0.10 12.85 -9.84
CA ILE A 169 -1.20 13.11 -9.23
C ILE A 169 -1.04 13.10 -7.70
N PRO A 170 -1.60 14.10 -6.98
CA PRO A 170 -1.66 14.08 -5.52
C PRO A 170 -2.40 12.85 -5.00
N VAL A 171 -1.83 12.18 -3.99
CA VAL A 171 -2.43 10.96 -3.42
C VAL A 171 -2.50 11.00 -1.91
N LEU A 172 -3.53 10.37 -1.36
CA LEU A 172 -3.59 10.02 0.05
C LEU A 172 -4.06 8.58 0.17
N PHE A 173 -3.34 7.76 0.93
CA PHE A 173 -3.60 6.33 1.06
C PHE A 173 -3.82 5.96 2.53
N LEU A 174 -5.00 5.44 2.81
CA LEU A 174 -5.39 4.93 4.13
C LEU A 174 -5.17 3.42 4.20
N HIS A 175 -4.37 2.98 5.17
CA HIS A 175 -4.08 1.57 5.42
C HIS A 175 -4.27 1.22 6.91
N GLY A 176 -4.69 0.00 7.24
CA GLY A 176 -4.69 -0.52 8.61
C GLY A 176 -3.35 -1.02 9.14
N GLY A 177 -2.31 -1.07 8.31
CA GLY A 177 -1.00 -1.64 8.61
C GLY A 177 -0.97 -3.17 8.57
N LEU A 178 0.23 -3.74 8.48
CA LEU A 178 0.41 -5.18 8.30
C LEU A 178 0.16 -5.99 9.58
N HIS A 179 -0.55 -7.10 9.46
CA HIS A 179 -0.82 -8.03 10.56
C HIS A 179 -0.37 -9.47 10.21
N GLY A 180 -0.25 -10.35 11.22
CA GLY A 180 0.30 -11.71 11.05
C GLY A 180 -0.54 -12.70 10.20
N ASP A 181 -1.69 -12.26 9.68
CA ASP A 181 -2.51 -13.04 8.75
C ASP A 181 -2.46 -12.48 7.31
N TYR A 182 -1.77 -11.36 7.08
CA TYR A 182 -1.54 -10.78 5.75
C TYR A 182 -0.92 -11.81 4.81
N HIS A 183 -1.46 -11.91 3.59
CA HIS A 183 -1.08 -12.96 2.62
C HIS A 183 -1.07 -14.36 3.23
N THR A 184 -2.10 -14.72 4.00
CA THR A 184 -2.30 -16.08 4.48
C THR A 184 -3.75 -16.53 4.30
N PRO A 185 -4.02 -17.85 4.30
CA PRO A 185 -5.39 -18.37 4.32
C PRO A 185 -6.23 -17.97 5.54
N ARG A 186 -5.61 -17.36 6.56
CA ARG A 186 -6.28 -16.88 7.78
C ARG A 186 -6.76 -15.44 7.67
N ASP A 187 -6.51 -14.76 6.55
CA ASP A 187 -7.14 -13.46 6.29
C ASP A 187 -8.62 -13.65 5.90
N THR A 188 -9.42 -13.97 6.91
CA THR A 188 -10.84 -14.32 6.78
C THR A 188 -11.74 -13.28 7.45
N ALA A 189 -13.00 -13.22 7.01
CA ALA A 189 -13.99 -12.22 7.46
C ALA A 189 -14.21 -12.20 8.99
N ASP A 190 -13.99 -13.32 9.67
CA ASP A 190 -14.10 -13.43 11.14
C ASP A 190 -13.05 -12.58 11.89
N GLY A 191 -11.94 -12.24 11.23
CA GLY A 191 -10.88 -11.41 11.79
C GLY A 191 -11.11 -9.90 11.63
N LEU A 192 -12.17 -9.47 10.94
CA LEU A 192 -12.40 -8.07 10.60
C LEU A 192 -13.04 -7.26 11.72
N ASN A 193 -12.60 -6.01 11.85
CA ASN A 193 -13.23 -4.98 12.66
C ASN A 193 -14.13 -4.10 11.78
N TYR A 194 -15.41 -4.48 11.64
CA TYR A 194 -16.37 -3.73 10.82
C TYR A 194 -16.57 -2.26 11.23
N PRO A 195 -16.63 -1.89 12.53
CA PRO A 195 -16.61 -0.49 12.94
C PRO A 195 -15.41 0.31 12.41
N LYS A 196 -14.23 -0.32 12.31
CA LYS A 196 -13.03 0.29 11.73
C LYS A 196 -13.20 0.53 10.23
N ILE A 197 -13.72 -0.43 9.47
CA ILE A 197 -14.03 -0.26 8.04
C ILE A 197 -14.99 0.93 7.83
N ALA A 198 -16.04 1.03 8.67
CA ALA A 198 -16.97 2.15 8.62
C ALA A 198 -16.32 3.50 9.00
N LEU A 199 -15.37 3.51 9.94
CA LEU A 199 -14.57 4.69 10.27
C LEU A 199 -13.68 5.11 9.09
N ALA A 200 -13.00 4.16 8.44
CA ALA A 200 -12.20 4.42 7.23
C ALA A 200 -13.04 5.00 6.10
N ALA A 201 -14.21 4.43 5.84
CA ALA A 201 -15.14 4.93 4.83
C ALA A 201 -15.61 6.37 5.13
N ARG A 202 -15.97 6.68 6.38
CA ARG A 202 -16.34 8.05 6.78
C ARG A 202 -15.20 9.04 6.60
N HIS A 203 -13.98 8.64 6.98
CA HIS A 203 -12.79 9.47 6.85
C HIS A 203 -12.46 9.73 5.37
N ALA A 204 -12.45 8.69 4.53
CA ALA A 204 -12.25 8.82 3.09
C ALA A 204 -13.34 9.68 2.43
N LEU A 205 -14.62 9.53 2.80
CA LEU A 205 -15.70 10.39 2.31
C LEU A 205 -15.45 11.87 2.65
N GLY A 206 -15.00 12.17 3.87
CA GLY A 206 -14.69 13.55 4.28
C GLY A 206 -13.60 14.19 3.42
N ILE A 207 -12.48 13.47 3.20
CA ILE A 207 -11.38 13.96 2.36
C ILE A 207 -11.82 14.09 0.90
N LEU A 208 -12.51 13.07 0.38
CA LEU A 208 -13.06 13.07 -0.98
C LEU A 208 -14.01 14.24 -1.20
N TRP A 209 -14.88 14.52 -0.23
CA TRP A 209 -15.84 15.62 -0.32
C TRP A 209 -15.14 16.98 -0.34
N LYS A 210 -14.09 17.16 0.49
CA LYS A 210 -13.28 18.38 0.46
C LYS A 210 -12.54 18.53 -0.87
N ALA A 211 -11.85 17.49 -1.34
CA ALA A 211 -11.14 17.51 -2.63
C ALA A 211 -12.09 17.75 -3.81
N ALA A 212 -13.27 17.14 -3.80
CA ALA A 212 -14.25 17.29 -4.88
C ALA A 212 -14.99 18.64 -4.86
N ASN A 213 -14.90 19.42 -3.79
CA ASN A 213 -15.54 20.74 -3.66
C ASN A 213 -14.55 21.90 -3.48
N ALA A 214 -13.26 21.63 -3.41
CA ALA A 214 -12.24 22.66 -3.32
C ALA A 214 -12.33 23.63 -4.52
N PRO A 215 -12.14 24.94 -4.32
CA PRO A 215 -12.26 25.94 -5.39
C PRO A 215 -11.16 25.85 -6.45
N GLY A 216 -10.10 25.08 -6.19
CA GLY A 216 -9.01 24.84 -7.12
C GLY A 216 -8.43 23.43 -6.94
N ARG A 217 -7.65 23.02 -7.94
CA ARG A 217 -6.97 21.73 -7.95
C ARG A 217 -5.87 21.69 -6.88
N PRO A 218 -5.77 20.62 -6.06
CA PRO A 218 -4.66 20.47 -5.12
C PRO A 218 -3.33 20.39 -5.88
N GLY A 219 -2.30 21.04 -5.37
CA GLY A 219 -0.98 21.06 -6.00
C GLY A 219 -0.21 19.77 -5.72
N PHE A 220 0.43 19.21 -6.75
CA PHE A 220 1.32 18.06 -6.57
C PHE A 220 2.71 18.48 -6.08
N ARG A 221 3.24 17.73 -5.12
CA ARG A 221 4.62 17.80 -4.66
C ARG A 221 5.21 16.40 -4.64
N LYS A 222 6.42 16.28 -5.18
CA LYS A 222 7.21 15.06 -5.01
C LYS A 222 7.68 15.00 -3.56
N ILE A 223 7.28 13.96 -2.86
CA ILE A 223 7.73 13.66 -1.51
C ILE A 223 9.21 13.26 -1.57
N ASP A 224 9.98 13.80 -0.64
CA ASP A 224 11.36 13.39 -0.44
C ASP A 224 11.40 11.99 0.18
N MET A 225 11.85 11.02 -0.63
CA MET A 225 11.99 9.63 -0.25
C MET A 225 13.39 9.31 0.31
N THR A 226 14.28 10.30 0.38
CA THR A 226 15.65 10.08 0.86
C THR A 226 15.64 9.63 2.33
N GLY A 227 16.43 8.59 2.63
CA GLY A 227 16.51 7.99 3.97
C GLY A 227 15.31 7.13 4.40
N ALA A 228 14.23 7.05 3.61
CA ALA A 228 12.98 6.44 4.04
C ALA A 228 13.00 4.89 4.10
N GLY A 229 14.01 4.23 3.54
CA GLY A 229 14.27 2.78 3.69
C GLY A 229 15.34 2.43 4.72
N GLY A 230 15.57 3.31 5.69
CA GLY A 230 16.64 3.17 6.66
C GLY A 230 18.02 3.16 6.00
N ARG A 231 19.01 2.56 6.68
CA ARG A 231 20.42 2.60 6.26
C ARG A 231 20.73 1.92 4.93
N LEU A 232 19.89 0.96 4.51
CA LEU A 232 19.99 0.34 3.18
C LEU A 232 19.19 1.10 2.13
N GLY A 233 18.12 1.79 2.50
CA GLY A 233 17.17 2.35 1.53
C GLY A 233 16.38 1.27 0.79
N ILE A 234 15.90 0.27 1.51
CA ILE A 234 14.90 -0.69 1.03
C ILE A 234 13.75 -0.80 2.02
N ALA A 235 12.56 -1.17 1.55
CA ALA A 235 11.48 -1.62 2.41
C ALA A 235 11.30 -3.13 2.26
N VAL A 236 10.87 -3.77 3.34
CA VAL A 236 10.64 -5.21 3.36
C VAL A 236 9.30 -5.55 3.97
N ASP A 237 8.73 -6.67 3.54
CA ASP A 237 7.53 -7.31 4.09
C ASP A 237 7.84 -8.75 4.52
N PRO A 238 6.99 -9.38 5.35
CA PRO A 238 7.10 -10.81 5.60
C PRO A 238 6.99 -11.58 4.27
N ALA A 239 7.88 -12.55 4.04
CA ALA A 239 7.71 -13.46 2.92
C ALA A 239 6.51 -14.39 3.16
N THR A 240 5.75 -14.66 2.10
CA THR A 240 4.62 -15.60 2.13
C THR A 240 5.11 -17.04 2.38
N PRO A 241 4.25 -17.94 2.87
CA PRO A 241 4.61 -19.35 3.04
C PRO A 241 5.17 -20.00 1.77
N GLU A 242 4.62 -19.66 0.59
CA GLU A 242 5.09 -20.18 -0.69
C GLU A 242 6.49 -19.65 -1.05
N GLU A 243 6.75 -18.38 -0.78
CA GLU A 243 8.07 -17.78 -0.98
C GLU A 243 9.11 -18.43 -0.05
N ILE A 244 8.77 -18.65 1.22
CA ILE A 244 9.63 -19.36 2.17
C ILE A 244 9.87 -20.80 1.70
N ASP A 245 8.85 -21.50 1.21
CA ASP A 245 8.99 -22.85 0.66
C ASP A 245 9.91 -22.87 -0.56
N SER A 246 9.83 -21.86 -1.43
CA SER A 246 10.69 -21.73 -2.62
C SER A 246 12.17 -21.62 -2.26
N LEU A 247 12.48 -21.14 -1.06
CA LEU A 247 13.84 -21.05 -0.54
C LEU A 247 14.34 -22.41 -0.04
N SER A 248 13.48 -23.39 0.25
CA SER A 248 13.88 -24.68 0.84
C SER A 248 14.75 -24.52 2.09
N LEU A 249 14.35 -23.62 3.00
CA LEU A 249 15.05 -23.40 4.28
C LEU A 249 14.74 -24.52 5.28
N GLU A 250 15.62 -24.65 6.29
CA GLU A 250 15.34 -25.49 7.47
C GLU A 250 14.14 -24.97 8.27
N GLU A 251 13.52 -25.86 9.03
CA GLU A 251 12.36 -25.55 9.88
C GLU A 251 12.66 -24.40 10.86
N GLY A 252 11.68 -23.51 11.04
CA GLY A 252 11.79 -22.31 11.88
C GLY A 252 12.48 -21.11 11.22
N ARG A 253 13.10 -21.28 10.04
CA ARG A 253 13.70 -20.18 9.28
C ARG A 253 12.68 -19.51 8.37
N GLY A 254 12.76 -18.20 8.26
CA GLY A 254 11.92 -17.36 7.42
C GLY A 254 12.72 -16.49 6.46
N ALA A 255 12.02 -15.57 5.83
CA ALA A 255 12.60 -14.56 4.97
C ALA A 255 11.77 -13.28 5.02
N VAL A 256 12.38 -12.18 4.60
CA VAL A 256 11.67 -10.96 4.27
C VAL A 256 11.73 -10.74 2.76
N ARG A 257 10.64 -10.28 2.17
CA ARG A 257 10.54 -9.90 0.76
C ARG A 257 10.86 -8.42 0.63
N VAL A 258 11.75 -8.06 -0.28
CA VAL A 258 12.01 -6.64 -0.62
C VAL A 258 10.79 -6.11 -1.36
N SER A 259 10.01 -5.26 -0.72
CA SER A 259 8.82 -4.64 -1.33
C SER A 259 9.11 -3.30 -1.97
N ALA A 260 10.23 -2.66 -1.62
CA ALA A 260 10.68 -1.43 -2.25
C ALA A 260 12.19 -1.28 -2.24
N VAL A 261 12.71 -0.61 -3.27
CA VAL A 261 14.11 -0.19 -3.36
C VAL A 261 14.12 1.28 -3.77
N PHE A 262 14.76 2.13 -2.96
CA PHE A 262 14.71 3.59 -3.18
C PHE A 262 15.82 4.04 -4.11
N ALA A 263 15.47 4.86 -5.09
CA ALA A 263 16.42 5.43 -6.05
C ALA A 263 17.51 6.24 -5.35
N GLY A 264 18.77 6.04 -5.76
CA GLY A 264 19.95 6.65 -5.15
C GLY A 264 20.35 6.04 -3.81
N SER A 265 19.68 4.96 -3.35
CA SER A 265 20.03 4.30 -2.10
C SER A 265 21.20 3.33 -2.23
N MET A 266 21.74 2.92 -1.09
CA MET A 266 22.72 1.84 -1.03
C MET A 266 22.16 0.51 -1.56
N GLY A 267 20.89 0.23 -1.24
CA GLY A 267 20.18 -0.99 -1.57
C GLY A 267 19.92 -1.16 -3.06
N GLU A 268 19.78 -0.07 -3.80
CA GLU A 268 19.63 -0.07 -5.27
C GLU A 268 20.76 -0.79 -5.99
N ARG A 269 21.97 -0.82 -5.39
CA ARG A 269 23.12 -1.54 -5.97
C ARG A 269 23.03 -3.06 -5.85
N PHE A 270 22.15 -3.57 -4.99
CA PHE A 270 22.15 -4.96 -4.58
C PHE A 270 20.80 -5.64 -4.77
N PHE A 271 19.71 -4.94 -4.49
CA PHE A 271 18.38 -5.51 -4.35
C PHE A 271 17.44 -4.98 -5.43
N GLU A 272 16.47 -5.83 -5.77
CA GLU A 272 15.32 -5.51 -6.61
C GLU A 272 14.03 -5.84 -5.84
N GLN A 273 12.94 -5.20 -6.22
CA GLN A 273 11.62 -5.56 -5.69
C GLN A 273 11.33 -7.05 -5.98
N GLY A 274 10.89 -7.78 -4.96
CA GLY A 274 10.64 -9.21 -5.01
C GLY A 274 11.79 -10.10 -4.52
N ASP A 275 12.98 -9.54 -4.25
CA ASP A 275 14.07 -10.32 -3.66
C ASP A 275 13.70 -10.87 -2.27
N LEU A 276 14.03 -12.14 -2.00
CA LEU A 276 13.77 -12.79 -0.71
C LEU A 276 15.05 -12.85 0.13
N ILE A 277 15.17 -12.00 1.15
CA ILE A 277 16.31 -11.98 2.08
C ILE A 277 16.08 -12.98 3.21
N PHE A 278 16.97 -13.96 3.35
CA PHE A 278 16.82 -15.06 4.31
C PHE A 278 17.99 -15.22 5.29
N SER A 279 19.07 -14.45 5.12
CA SER A 279 20.20 -14.51 6.05
C SER A 279 21.01 -13.21 6.09
N TRP A 280 21.55 -12.93 7.27
CA TRP A 280 22.40 -11.79 7.60
C TRP A 280 23.67 -12.27 8.33
N ASN A 281 24.85 -12.06 7.75
CA ASN A 281 26.14 -12.54 8.28
C ASN A 281 26.13 -14.04 8.65
N GLY A 282 25.40 -14.85 7.91
CA GLY A 282 25.24 -16.28 8.17
C GLY A 282 24.19 -16.62 9.24
N PHE A 283 23.68 -15.64 9.98
CA PHE A 283 22.51 -15.82 10.85
C PHE A 283 21.24 -15.90 9.99
N PRO A 284 20.31 -16.83 10.28
CA PRO A 284 19.05 -16.91 9.56
C PRO A 284 18.07 -15.80 9.97
N ILE A 285 17.22 -15.39 9.05
CA ILE A 285 15.96 -14.72 9.41
C ILE A 285 15.01 -15.78 9.96
N MET A 286 14.30 -15.47 11.05
CA MET A 286 13.39 -16.41 11.72
C MET A 286 11.96 -16.19 11.23
N ALA A 287 11.16 -17.26 11.16
CA ALA A 287 9.79 -17.21 10.63
C ALA A 287 8.75 -16.61 11.60
N ASP A 288 9.06 -16.54 12.89
CA ASP A 288 8.19 -16.01 13.94
C ASP A 288 8.05 -14.48 13.89
N ASP A 289 9.15 -13.77 13.59
CA ASP A 289 9.20 -12.32 13.42
C ASP A 289 10.24 -11.92 12.35
N PRO A 290 9.98 -12.20 11.07
CA PRO A 290 10.99 -12.01 10.02
C PRO A 290 11.39 -10.54 9.84
N VAL A 291 10.41 -9.62 9.90
CA VAL A 291 10.64 -8.17 9.71
C VAL A 291 11.34 -7.56 10.91
N GLY A 292 10.94 -7.89 12.15
CA GLY A 292 11.60 -7.40 13.36
C GLY A 292 13.03 -7.91 13.49
N ARG A 293 13.29 -9.18 13.11
CA ARG A 293 14.65 -9.75 13.04
C ARG A 293 15.53 -9.02 12.03
N PHE A 294 15.03 -8.82 10.81
CA PHE A 294 15.77 -8.09 9.78
C PHE A 294 16.09 -6.65 10.21
N THR A 295 15.11 -5.96 10.79
CA THR A 295 15.27 -4.59 11.32
C THR A 295 16.29 -4.53 12.47
N SER A 296 16.28 -5.53 13.36
CA SER A 296 17.26 -5.63 14.44
C SER A 296 18.69 -5.79 13.91
N PHE A 297 18.88 -6.63 12.88
CA PHE A 297 20.19 -6.78 12.25
C PHE A 297 20.68 -5.50 11.58
N LEU A 298 19.80 -4.76 10.90
CA LEU A 298 20.11 -3.44 10.35
C LEU A 298 20.58 -2.44 11.40
N ASN A 299 19.91 -2.42 12.56
CA ASN A 299 20.26 -1.53 13.66
C ASN A 299 21.57 -1.91 14.36
N MET A 300 21.90 -3.21 14.40
CA MET A 300 23.16 -3.70 14.97
C MET A 300 24.38 -3.53 14.04
N ALA A 301 24.16 -3.29 12.75
CA ALA A 301 25.24 -3.09 11.79
C ALA A 301 26.10 -1.88 12.17
N ARG A 302 27.43 -2.00 12.13
CA ARG A 302 28.33 -0.87 12.39
C ARG A 302 28.77 -0.23 11.08
N THR A 303 28.92 1.09 11.08
CA THR A 303 29.45 1.83 9.93
C THR A 303 30.86 1.34 9.60
N GLY A 304 31.13 1.06 8.33
CA GLY A 304 32.42 0.55 7.83
C GLY A 304 32.61 -0.98 7.89
N ASP A 305 31.90 -1.70 8.76
CA ASP A 305 32.00 -3.16 8.86
C ASP A 305 31.23 -3.83 7.71
N PRO A 306 31.86 -4.76 6.95
CA PRO A 306 31.17 -5.46 5.87
C PRO A 306 30.15 -6.45 6.44
N VAL A 307 28.92 -6.36 5.93
CA VAL A 307 27.83 -7.30 6.19
C VAL A 307 27.55 -8.11 4.93
N THR A 308 27.41 -9.42 5.05
CA THR A 308 26.96 -10.29 3.97
C THR A 308 25.48 -10.62 4.14
N ILE A 309 24.65 -10.16 3.20
CA ILE A 309 23.21 -10.44 3.15
C ILE A 309 22.97 -11.47 2.05
N ARG A 310 22.37 -12.61 2.39
CA ARG A 310 21.99 -13.63 1.40
C ARG A 310 20.51 -13.52 1.07
N TYR A 311 20.23 -13.58 -0.23
CA TYR A 311 18.89 -13.43 -0.76
C TYR A 311 18.69 -14.31 -1.99
N GLN A 312 17.44 -14.48 -2.41
CA GLN A 312 17.06 -15.16 -3.64
C GLN A 312 16.38 -14.18 -4.59
N ARG A 313 16.84 -14.14 -5.84
CA ARG A 313 16.19 -13.42 -6.95
C ARG A 313 15.70 -14.43 -7.96
N GLY A 314 14.38 -14.56 -8.12
CA GLY A 314 13.81 -15.65 -8.92
C GLY A 314 14.27 -17.01 -8.38
N LYS A 315 15.09 -17.74 -9.16
CA LYS A 315 15.67 -19.05 -8.77
C LYS A 315 17.12 -18.94 -8.28
N ASP A 316 17.75 -17.78 -8.40
CA ASP A 316 19.17 -17.62 -8.14
C ASP A 316 19.43 -17.19 -6.70
N ARG A 317 20.25 -17.94 -5.99
CA ARG A 317 20.77 -17.53 -4.68
C ARG A 317 21.94 -16.58 -4.86
N LYS A 318 21.84 -15.41 -4.24
CA LYS A 318 22.82 -14.34 -4.30
C LYS A 318 23.30 -13.95 -2.91
N ALA A 319 24.43 -13.27 -2.86
CA ALA A 319 24.96 -12.65 -1.65
C ALA A 319 25.43 -11.24 -1.98
N ALA A 320 25.01 -10.27 -1.18
CA ALA A 320 25.47 -8.89 -1.25
C ALA A 320 26.38 -8.62 -0.05
N THR A 321 27.58 -8.10 -0.32
CA THR A 321 28.46 -7.58 0.74
C THR A 321 28.29 -6.07 0.81
N VAL A 322 27.69 -5.60 1.90
CA VAL A 322 27.32 -4.21 2.11
C VAL A 322 28.21 -3.59 3.18
N LYS A 323 28.74 -2.40 2.93
CA LYS A 323 29.42 -1.57 3.92
C LYS A 323 28.58 -0.32 4.17
N PHE A 324 28.10 -0.18 5.40
CA PHE A 324 27.24 0.91 5.86
C PHE A 324 28.00 2.19 6.16
#